data_AF-A0A2D8BCW7-F1
#
_entry.id   AF-A0A2D8BCW7-F1
#
_cell.length_a   1.000
_cell.length_b   1.000
_cell.length_c   1.000
_cell.angle_alpha   90.00
_cell.angle_beta   90.00
_cell.angle_gamma   90.00
#
_symmetry.space_group_name_H-M   'P 1'
#
loop_
_entity.id
_entity.type
_entity.pdbx_description
1 polymer ?
#
loop_
_entity_poly.entity_id
_entity_poly.type
_entity_poly.pdbx_seq_one_letter_code
_entity_poly.pdbx_strand_id
1 'polypeptide(L)' 'PVFILEAGRDTVVPGASTERLAEVLPRAPTWLRVAGADHDSALGTPSEVKALKDFVSGSLAEAN' A
#
# COMPACT_ATOMS: atom_id res chain seq x y z
N PRO A 1 0.34 11.17 7.13
CA PRO A 1 0.62 10.48 5.85
C PRO A 1 0.27 9.01 6.04
N VAL A 2 -0.33 8.36 5.05
CA VAL A 2 -0.76 6.96 5.15
C VAL A 2 -0.10 6.17 4.02
N PHE A 3 0.42 4.99 4.35
CA PHE A 3 0.90 4.01 3.39
C PHE A 3 -0.05 2.82 3.41
N ILE A 4 -0.51 2.41 2.23
CA ILE A 4 -1.36 1.23 2.03
C ILE A 4 -0.55 0.20 1.25
N LEU A 5 -0.43 -0.99 1.84
CA LEU A 5 0.03 -2.19 1.16
C LEU A 5 -1.19 -3.09 0.91
N GLU A 6 -1.46 -3.41 -0.35
CA GLU A 6 -2.59 -4.24 -0.75
C GLU A 6 -2.11 -5.52 -1.45
N ALA A 7 -2.59 -6.67 -0.99
CA ALA A 7 -2.47 -7.94 -1.70
C ALA A 7 -3.53 -8.04 -2.80
N GLY A 8 -3.11 -8.18 -4.06
CA GLY A 8 -4.02 -8.12 -5.20
C GLY A 8 -4.99 -9.29 -5.31
N ARG A 9 -4.72 -10.42 -4.63
CA ARG A 9 -5.54 -11.63 -4.56
C ARG A 9 -6.04 -11.92 -3.14
N ASP A 10 -6.02 -10.93 -2.26
CA ASP A 10 -6.51 -11.06 -0.88
C ASP A 10 -8.01 -11.39 -0.87
N THR A 11 -8.37 -12.45 -0.18
CA THR A 11 -9.77 -12.89 0.02
C THR A 11 -10.30 -12.57 1.42
N VAL A 12 -9.42 -12.16 2.34
CA VAL A 12 -9.72 -11.73 3.71
C VAL A 12 -10.06 -10.23 3.72
N VAL A 13 -9.25 -9.43 3.04
CA VAL A 13 -9.46 -7.98 2.85
C VAL A 13 -9.64 -7.67 1.36
N PRO A 14 -10.89 -7.60 0.86
CA PRO A 14 -11.13 -7.31 -0.54
C PRO A 14 -10.62 -5.93 -0.95
N GLY A 15 -10.07 -5.80 -2.17
CA GLY A 15 -9.54 -4.54 -2.69
C GLY A 15 -10.53 -3.37 -2.64
N ALA A 16 -11.83 -3.63 -2.83
CA ALA A 16 -12.89 -2.62 -2.72
C ALA A 16 -12.99 -1.98 -1.31
N SER A 17 -12.60 -2.70 -0.25
CA SER A 17 -12.52 -2.13 1.11
C SER A 17 -11.38 -1.12 1.21
N THR A 18 -10.24 -1.44 0.59
CA THR A 18 -9.05 -0.58 0.52
C THR A 18 -9.32 0.67 -0.32
N GLU A 19 -10.02 0.53 -1.44
CA GLU A 19 -10.48 1.65 -2.28
C GLU A 19 -11.34 2.63 -1.49
N ARG A 20 -12.36 2.12 -0.78
CA ARG A 20 -13.22 2.96 0.09
C ARG A 20 -12.44 3.66 1.21
N LEU A 21 -11.45 2.98 1.80
CA LEU A 21 -10.58 3.61 2.78
C LEU A 21 -9.82 4.78 2.16
N ALA A 22 -9.22 4.59 0.99
CA ALA A 22 -8.45 5.63 0.31
C ALA A 22 -9.30 6.88 -0.02
N GLU A 23 -10.58 6.70 -0.37
CA GLU A 23 -11.52 7.78 -0.69
C GLU A 23 -11.85 8.69 0.51
N VAL A 24 -11.84 8.15 1.74
CA VAL A 24 -12.22 8.91 2.94
C VAL A 24 -11.03 9.51 3.69
N LEU A 25 -9.80 9.22 3.26
CA LEU A 25 -8.61 9.80 3.89
C LEU A 25 -8.50 11.30 3.59
N PRO A 26 -8.12 12.13 4.57
CA PRO A 26 -8.00 13.59 4.38
C PRO A 26 -6.87 13.98 3.40
N ARG A 27 -5.99 13.04 3.05
CA ARG A 27 -4.94 13.16 2.02
C ARG A 27 -4.82 11.83 1.30
N ALA A 28 -4.51 11.87 0.01
CA ALA A 28 -4.24 10.67 -0.77
C ALA A 28 -3.13 9.83 -0.12
N PRO A 29 -3.33 8.52 0.08
CA PRO A 29 -2.30 7.63 0.60
C PRO A 29 -1.24 7.34 -0.46
N THR A 30 -0.04 7.00 -0.02
CA THR A 30 0.89 6.22 -0.85
C THR A 30 0.36 4.79 -0.88
N TRP A 31 0.12 4.23 -2.06
CA TRP A 31 -0.48 2.91 -2.19
C TRP A 31 0.37 2.01 -3.09
N LEU A 32 0.82 0.88 -2.54
CA LEU A 32 1.46 -0.20 -3.27
C LEU A 32 0.52 -1.42 -3.34
N ARG A 33 0.15 -1.84 -4.55
CA ARG A 33 -0.57 -3.10 -4.80
C ARG A 33 0.38 -4.17 -5.31
N VAL A 34 0.40 -5.32 -4.64
CA VAL A 34 1.18 -6.50 -5.04
C VAL A 34 0.23 -7.48 -5.75
N ALA A 35 0.13 -7.36 -7.07
CA ALA A 35 -0.93 -8.01 -7.87
C ALA A 35 -1.07 -9.53 -7.66
N GLY A 36 0.04 -10.25 -7.46
CA GLY A 36 0.05 -11.70 -7.30
C GLY A 36 -0.07 -12.21 -5.87
N ALA A 37 -0.02 -11.32 -4.86
CA ALA A 37 0.01 -11.70 -3.45
C ALA A 37 -1.38 -11.99 -2.88
N ASP A 38 -1.42 -12.93 -1.95
CA ASP A 38 -2.56 -13.16 -1.05
C ASP A 38 -2.33 -12.48 0.31
N HIS A 39 -3.24 -12.71 1.26
CA HIS A 39 -3.23 -12.09 2.58
C HIS A 39 -1.91 -12.30 3.34
N ASP A 40 -1.27 -13.46 3.14
CA ASP A 40 -0.10 -13.87 3.91
C ASP A 40 1.22 -13.61 3.15
N SER A 41 1.15 -13.24 1.88
CA SER A 41 2.32 -13.18 0.99
C SER A 41 2.69 -11.78 0.49
N ALA A 42 2.03 -10.71 0.95
CA ALA A 42 2.32 -9.34 0.52
C ALA A 42 3.60 -8.75 1.15
N LEU A 43 4.01 -9.27 2.31
CA LEU A 43 5.13 -8.77 3.10
C LEU A 43 6.45 -9.42 2.71
N GLY A 44 7.55 -8.69 2.89
CA GLY A 44 8.91 -9.20 2.67
C GLY A 44 9.33 -9.24 1.20
N THR A 45 8.52 -8.69 0.29
CA THR A 45 8.91 -8.54 -1.11
C THR A 45 9.92 -7.38 -1.26
N PRO A 46 10.90 -7.45 -2.18
CA PRO A 46 11.82 -6.33 -2.40
C PRO A 46 11.12 -5.00 -2.73
N SER A 47 9.99 -5.07 -3.44
CA SER A 47 9.15 -3.92 -3.77
C SER A 47 8.48 -3.30 -2.55
N GLU A 48 7.96 -4.12 -1.64
CA GLU A 48 7.35 -3.67 -0.38
C GLU A 48 8.39 -2.99 0.51
N VAL A 49 9.53 -3.65 0.73
CA VAL A 49 10.62 -3.10 1.55
C VAL A 49 11.11 -1.77 0.99
N LYS A 50 11.25 -1.64 -0.33
CA LYS A 50 11.67 -0.38 -0.96
C LYS A 50 10.64 0.73 -0.74
N ALA A 51 9.37 0.46 -1.04
CA ALA A 51 8.30 1.45 -0.92
C ALA A 51 8.13 1.92 0.54
N LEU A 52 8.22 0.99 1.50
CA LEU A 52 8.16 1.31 2.92
C LEU A 52 9.33 2.18 3.36
N LYS A 53 10.56 1.86 2.92
CA LYS A 53 11.73 2.72 3.17
C LYS A 53 11.54 4.12 2.62
N ASP A 54 11.13 4.24 1.35
CA ASP A 54 10.93 5.53 0.71
C ASP A 54 9.85 6.38 1.43
N PHE A 55 8.79 5.71 1.93
CA PHE A 55 7.73 6.35 2.72
C PHE A 55 8.23 6.85 4.08
N VAL A 56 8.94 6.02 4.83
CA VAL A 56 9.43 6.36 6.18
C VAL A 56 10.55 7.41 6.14
N SER A 57 11.39 7.38 5.11
CA SER A 57 12.45 8.39 4.91
C SER A 57 11.93 9.73 4.39
N GLY A 58 10.64 9.86 4.10
CA GLY A 58 10.05 11.10 3.58
C GLY A 58 10.40 11.41 2.12
N SER A 59 11.15 10.54 1.45
CA SER A 59 11.54 10.70 0.04
C SER A 59 10.36 10.65 -0.93
N LEU A 60 9.20 10.17 -0.49
CA LEU A 60 7.94 10.23 -1.24
C LEU A 60 7.16 11.55 -1.05
N ALA A 61 7.50 12.37 -0.05
CA ALA A 61 6.78 13.61 0.26
C ALA A 61 7.23 14.82 -0.59
N GLU A 62 8.40 14.75 -1.24
CA GLU A 62 8.98 15.86 -2.01
C GLU A 62 8.75 15.77 -3.53
N ALA A 63 8.05 14.73 -4.01
CA ALA A 63 7.87 14.48 -5.45
C ALA A 63 6.57 15.05 -6.05
N ASN A 64 5.78 15.82 -5.30
CA ASN A 64 4.53 16.45 -5.76
C ASN A 64 4.55 17.96 -5.58
#